data_AF-B0EQH9-F1
#
_entry.id   AF-B0EQH9-F1
#
_cell.length_a   1.000
_cell.length_b   1.000
_cell.length_c   1.000
_cell.angle_alpha   90.00
_cell.angle_beta   90.00
_cell.angle_gamma   90.00
#
_symmetry.space_group_name_H-M   'P 1'
#
loop_
_entity.id
_entity.type
_entity.pdbx_description
1 polymer ?
#
loop_
_entity_poly.entity_id
_entity_poly.type
_entity_poly.pdbx_seq_one_letter_code
_entity_poly.pdbx_strand_id
1 'polypeptide(L)'
;MDNHQLALILYKEIQDLQGPDLKQKIMKFKESLTSTHIIHQLVSMGIFNVILSYFPSLPYETLQIIELLIKDRETAQSFINSSFYEEFLPLINEQTQPEIIISFLRAIRLVTRYTKTNPDIIIPFIFNFIKPQYIDSIEILNNFLSYHIQISDPASLESLVGKFIHTNQPNDYVLSIYYNIFTTGEDALVHIDDLIKILPRSEQTKTFVVGIFTKILAGYLSEKKTTDETKLNECIMKLLSSNVLNQISSFLSDSYNITMISFILTYFEFVSSDYRGISYIKMSNALHDIVILLESTFISMRCYEKIFNIMTNCSTDNTLYFGFRSLNVIRYISDIIEMRNIKEPNAINAAYKVLFAYMNPDDYSLLTYIINRNDLNNIIWLCVIAKTEIPRRHIAENLIKYLNNDTLYIIVDCIIKYFNSIVKLKEELKKEFKKEEESCCEILFSSIIKGYQVNQITYLFTQYNIKIEDKWIENIDVDSFFITIQKSNIPTIQLIKFYTLLLSSPLLNNNIILLNTIFEINDNSDVSIQKEIINFFILAIQTAAIDLIDDLDWIDFLFTKFSSVPQLNQQLIQFLTIYNHAKPFKNEFKLKVLNFLTLLLDTNQTEECCSLITELSN
;
A
#
# COMPACT_ATOMS: atom_id res chain seq x y z
N MET A 1 -66.59 0.56 30.04
CA MET A 1 -65.66 1.09 31.07
C MET A 1 -64.33 1.27 30.39
N ASP A 2 -63.63 2.39 30.59
CA ASP A 2 -62.31 2.59 29.98
C ASP A 2 -61.29 1.63 30.64
N ASN A 3 -60.37 1.07 29.85
CA ASN A 3 -59.27 0.22 30.32
C ASN A 3 -58.47 0.92 31.43
N HIS A 4 -58.39 2.25 31.39
CA HIS A 4 -57.77 3.07 32.43
C HIS A 4 -58.43 2.91 33.82
N GLN A 5 -59.76 3.04 33.89
CA GLN A 5 -60.50 2.87 35.14
C GLN A 5 -60.50 1.40 35.60
N LEU A 6 -60.57 0.46 34.65
CA LEU A 6 -60.52 -0.96 34.95
C LEU A 6 -59.18 -1.36 35.60
N ALA A 7 -58.05 -0.89 35.07
CA ALA A 7 -56.73 -1.17 35.62
C ALA A 7 -56.55 -0.62 37.05
N LEU A 8 -57.03 0.60 37.32
CA LEU A 8 -56.95 1.22 38.66
C LEU A 8 -57.85 0.53 39.69
N ILE A 9 -59.04 0.05 39.30
CA ILE A 9 -59.89 -0.75 40.19
C ILE A 9 -59.24 -2.11 40.45
N LEU A 10 -58.80 -2.81 39.40
CA LEU A 10 -58.13 -4.11 39.54
C LEU A 10 -56.86 -4.02 40.40
N TYR A 11 -56.09 -2.92 40.31
CA TYR A 11 -54.94 -2.69 41.19
C TYR A 11 -55.32 -2.60 42.68
N LYS A 12 -56.38 -1.84 43.01
CA LYS A 12 -56.90 -1.80 44.39
C LYS A 12 -57.44 -3.16 44.84
N GLU A 13 -58.16 -3.85 43.96
CA GLU A 13 -58.69 -5.17 44.29
C GLU A 13 -57.60 -6.21 44.57
N ILE A 14 -56.48 -6.20 43.84
CA ILE A 14 -55.39 -7.16 44.11
C ILE A 14 -54.68 -6.83 45.43
N GLN A 15 -54.42 -5.56 45.75
CA GLN A 15 -53.73 -5.15 46.99
C GLN A 15 -54.29 -5.82 48.26
N ASP A 16 -55.61 -5.96 48.35
CA ASP A 16 -56.31 -6.51 49.53
C ASP A 16 -56.54 -8.04 49.48
N LEU A 17 -56.06 -8.75 48.45
CA LEU A 17 -56.43 -10.16 48.20
C LEU A 17 -55.36 -11.20 48.57
N GLN A 18 -55.82 -12.21 49.30
CA GLN A 18 -55.18 -13.52 49.43
C GLN A 18 -56.25 -14.61 49.20
N GLY A 19 -56.05 -15.50 48.23
CA GLY A 19 -57.01 -16.57 47.94
C GLY A 19 -57.02 -17.10 46.50
N PRO A 20 -57.89 -18.08 46.19
CA PRO A 20 -57.91 -18.79 44.91
C PRO A 20 -58.28 -17.91 43.69
N ASP A 21 -59.04 -16.83 43.89
CA ASP A 21 -59.43 -15.90 42.80
C ASP A 21 -58.29 -15.01 42.30
N LEU A 22 -57.16 -14.95 43.05
CA LEU A 22 -56.02 -14.09 42.76
C LEU A 22 -55.53 -14.25 41.31
N LYS A 23 -55.35 -15.50 40.83
CA LYS A 23 -54.86 -15.77 39.48
C LYS A 23 -55.73 -15.17 38.38
N GLN A 24 -57.05 -15.27 38.50
CA GLN A 24 -57.96 -14.70 37.49
C GLN A 24 -57.92 -13.16 37.49
N LYS A 25 -57.81 -12.53 38.66
CA LYS A 25 -57.71 -11.07 38.76
C LYS A 25 -56.37 -10.55 38.28
N ILE A 26 -55.28 -11.23 38.62
CA ILE A 26 -53.91 -10.95 38.11
C ILE A 26 -53.89 -11.03 36.58
N MET A 27 -54.52 -12.05 35.97
CA MET A 27 -54.61 -12.15 34.50
C MET A 27 -55.47 -11.04 33.87
N LYS A 28 -56.66 -10.73 34.41
CA LYS A 28 -57.47 -9.59 33.95
C LYS A 28 -56.75 -8.25 34.11
N PHE A 29 -56.00 -8.11 35.19
CA PHE A 29 -55.18 -6.93 35.45
C PHE A 29 -54.07 -6.79 34.39
N LYS A 30 -53.34 -7.86 34.11
CA LYS A 30 -52.35 -7.92 33.01
C LYS A 30 -52.96 -7.51 31.66
N GLU A 31 -54.15 -8.02 31.32
CA GLU A 31 -54.88 -7.67 30.09
C GLU A 31 -55.27 -6.18 30.03
N SER A 32 -55.44 -5.51 31.17
CA SER A 32 -55.77 -4.08 31.24
C SER A 32 -54.56 -3.14 31.02
N LEU A 33 -53.31 -3.64 31.16
CA LEU A 33 -52.04 -2.88 31.05
C LEU A 33 -51.67 -2.51 29.60
N THR A 34 -52.60 -1.88 28.89
CA THR A 34 -52.48 -1.54 27.45
C THR A 34 -51.85 -0.17 27.20
N SER A 35 -52.20 0.84 28.01
CA SER A 35 -51.71 2.22 27.84
C SER A 35 -50.49 2.53 28.68
N THR A 36 -49.50 3.21 28.09
CA THR A 36 -48.32 3.72 28.82
C THR A 36 -48.71 4.67 29.96
N HIS A 37 -49.76 5.48 29.79
CA HIS A 37 -50.23 6.39 30.85
C HIS A 37 -50.75 5.64 32.09
N ILE A 38 -51.42 4.49 31.89
CA ILE A 38 -51.87 3.61 32.97
C ILE A 38 -50.66 3.07 33.74
N ILE A 39 -49.67 2.55 33.01
CA ILE A 39 -48.46 1.96 33.58
C ILE A 39 -47.71 2.97 34.45
N HIS A 40 -47.50 4.20 33.96
CA HIS A 40 -46.87 5.28 34.71
C HIS A 40 -47.59 5.61 36.02
N GLN A 41 -48.91 5.74 36.00
CA GLN A 41 -49.68 5.98 37.22
C GLN A 41 -49.51 4.83 38.22
N LEU A 42 -49.66 3.57 37.78
CA LEU A 42 -49.54 2.40 38.66
C LEU A 42 -48.14 2.27 39.25
N VAL A 43 -47.09 2.56 38.46
CA VAL A 43 -45.70 2.63 38.93
C VAL A 43 -45.52 3.73 39.98
N SER A 44 -46.09 4.93 39.78
CA SER A 44 -46.07 5.99 40.80
C SER A 44 -46.83 5.64 42.09
N MET A 45 -47.77 4.68 42.02
CA MET A 45 -48.52 4.15 43.16
C MET A 45 -47.82 2.95 43.85
N GLY A 46 -46.58 2.62 43.48
CA GLY A 46 -45.79 1.57 44.14
C GLY A 46 -46.17 0.13 43.77
N ILE A 47 -46.73 -0.08 42.57
CA ILE A 47 -47.23 -1.40 42.14
C ILE A 47 -46.19 -2.53 42.19
N PHE A 48 -44.90 -2.24 42.01
CA PHE A 48 -43.86 -3.29 41.96
C PHE A 48 -43.83 -4.14 43.23
N ASN A 49 -43.87 -3.53 44.42
CA ASN A 49 -43.86 -4.25 45.71
C ASN A 49 -45.13 -5.11 45.86
N VAL A 50 -46.29 -4.59 45.44
CA VAL A 50 -47.56 -5.32 45.43
C VAL A 50 -47.47 -6.56 44.54
N ILE A 51 -47.01 -6.40 43.30
CA ILE A 51 -46.90 -7.48 42.33
C ILE A 51 -45.85 -8.54 42.72
N LEU A 52 -44.72 -8.11 43.30
CA LEU A 52 -43.70 -9.01 43.84
C LEU A 52 -44.19 -9.86 45.02
N SER A 53 -45.08 -9.32 45.86
CA SER A 53 -45.62 -10.08 47.00
C SER A 53 -46.36 -11.37 46.58
N TYR A 54 -46.90 -11.43 45.35
CA TYR A 54 -47.56 -12.62 44.81
C TYR A 54 -46.59 -13.61 44.15
N PHE A 55 -45.31 -13.26 43.97
CA PHE A 55 -44.32 -14.10 43.29
C PHE A 55 -44.27 -15.55 43.81
N PRO A 56 -44.31 -15.84 45.14
CA PRO A 56 -44.29 -17.22 45.64
C PRO A 56 -45.51 -18.06 45.22
N SER A 57 -46.60 -17.42 44.81
CA SER A 57 -47.86 -18.07 44.42
C SER A 57 -48.11 -18.09 42.91
N LEU A 58 -47.64 -17.07 42.18
CA LEU A 58 -47.92 -16.82 40.76
C LEU A 58 -46.67 -16.29 40.03
N PRO A 59 -45.54 -17.03 40.02
CA PRO A 59 -44.26 -16.49 39.58
C PRO A 59 -44.25 -16.07 38.10
N TYR A 60 -44.91 -16.84 37.23
CA TYR A 60 -44.99 -16.53 35.79
C TYR A 60 -45.82 -15.27 35.52
N GLU A 61 -47.00 -15.16 36.13
CA GLU A 61 -47.89 -14.02 35.94
C GLU A 61 -47.30 -12.74 36.52
N THR A 62 -46.66 -12.83 37.70
CA THR A 62 -45.89 -11.74 38.32
C THR A 62 -44.79 -11.24 37.39
N LEU A 63 -43.96 -12.13 36.84
CA LEU A 63 -42.88 -11.73 35.91
C LEU A 63 -43.41 -11.10 34.62
N GLN A 64 -44.48 -11.65 34.04
CA GLN A 64 -45.11 -11.08 32.84
C GLN A 64 -45.72 -9.69 33.08
N ILE A 65 -46.20 -9.41 34.30
CA ILE A 65 -46.65 -8.06 34.68
C ILE A 65 -45.45 -7.12 34.86
N ILE A 66 -44.37 -7.58 35.50
CA ILE A 66 -43.14 -6.79 35.65
C ILE A 66 -42.55 -6.42 34.27
N GLU A 67 -42.50 -7.36 33.32
CA GLU A 67 -42.09 -7.10 31.92
C GLU A 67 -42.98 -6.02 31.24
N LEU A 68 -44.29 -5.99 31.51
CA LEU A 68 -45.20 -4.96 30.95
C LEU A 68 -45.06 -3.60 31.64
N LEU A 69 -44.75 -3.59 32.94
CA LEU A 69 -44.57 -2.36 33.72
C LEU A 69 -43.26 -1.64 33.40
N ILE A 70 -42.19 -2.38 33.09
CA ILE A 70 -40.88 -1.84 32.70
C ILE A 70 -40.93 -1.44 31.21
N LYS A 71 -41.57 -0.31 30.91
CA LYS A 71 -41.85 0.13 29.53
C LYS A 71 -40.86 1.16 28.99
N ASP A 72 -40.20 1.89 29.87
CA ASP A 72 -39.29 3.00 29.56
C ASP A 72 -38.34 3.29 30.74
N ARG A 73 -37.54 4.36 30.61
CA ARG A 73 -36.53 4.76 31.59
C ARG A 73 -37.11 5.17 32.94
N GLU A 74 -38.26 5.84 32.98
CA GLU A 74 -38.85 6.31 34.25
C GLU A 74 -39.41 5.12 35.02
N THR A 75 -40.18 4.27 34.34
CA THR A 75 -40.76 3.06 34.94
C THR A 75 -39.70 2.05 35.40
N ALA A 76 -38.63 1.87 34.62
CA ALA A 76 -37.48 1.06 35.00
C ALA A 76 -36.69 1.64 36.19
N GLN A 77 -36.52 2.98 36.26
CA GLN A 77 -35.84 3.62 37.38
C GLN A 77 -36.65 3.51 38.67
N SER A 78 -37.98 3.62 38.59
CA SER A 78 -38.87 3.39 39.73
C SER A 78 -38.71 1.98 40.28
N PHE A 79 -38.63 0.95 39.42
CA PHE A 79 -38.42 -0.43 39.85
C PHE A 79 -37.07 -0.64 40.57
N ILE A 80 -36.00 -0.02 40.05
CA ILE A 80 -34.68 0.00 40.70
C ILE A 80 -34.78 0.56 42.12
N ASN A 81 -35.49 1.67 42.26
CA ASN A 81 -35.59 2.41 43.52
C ASN A 81 -36.55 1.75 44.53
N SER A 82 -37.48 0.89 44.09
CA SER A 82 -38.55 0.34 44.93
C SER A 82 -38.28 -1.06 45.47
N SER A 83 -37.68 -1.95 44.66
CA SER A 83 -37.72 -3.40 44.95
C SER A 83 -36.59 -4.21 44.31
N PHE A 84 -35.86 -3.67 43.32
CA PHE A 84 -35.01 -4.45 42.44
C PHE A 84 -33.85 -5.20 43.14
N TYR A 85 -33.03 -4.50 43.92
CA TYR A 85 -31.85 -5.13 44.54
C TYR A 85 -32.19 -5.95 45.79
N GLU A 86 -33.14 -5.47 46.60
CA GLU A 86 -33.42 -6.02 47.93
C GLU A 86 -34.44 -7.16 47.92
N GLU A 87 -35.42 -7.14 47.00
CA GLU A 87 -36.46 -8.17 46.89
C GLU A 87 -36.32 -9.02 45.62
N PHE A 88 -36.16 -8.37 44.45
CA PHE A 88 -36.28 -9.07 43.16
C PHE A 88 -35.09 -9.97 42.80
N LEU A 89 -33.85 -9.51 42.98
CA LEU A 89 -32.65 -10.32 42.68
C LEU A 89 -32.52 -11.56 43.59
N PRO A 90 -32.75 -11.48 44.92
CA PRO A 90 -32.72 -12.67 45.79
C PRO A 90 -33.67 -13.79 45.35
N LEU A 91 -34.90 -13.45 44.93
CA LEU A 91 -35.92 -14.44 44.53
C LEU A 91 -35.46 -15.38 43.39
N ILE A 92 -34.54 -14.92 42.53
CA ILE A 92 -33.98 -15.73 41.43
C ILE A 92 -33.10 -16.87 41.96
N ASN A 93 -32.31 -16.61 43.00
CA ASN A 93 -31.40 -17.60 43.57
C ASN A 93 -32.15 -18.77 44.22
N GLU A 94 -33.42 -18.58 44.56
CA GLU A 94 -34.32 -19.62 45.07
C GLU A 94 -34.97 -20.44 43.95
N GLN A 95 -34.88 -20.02 42.69
CA GLN A 95 -35.51 -20.71 41.57
C GLN A 95 -34.64 -21.82 40.97
N THR A 96 -35.29 -22.95 40.69
CA THR A 96 -34.71 -24.08 39.96
C THR A 96 -35.34 -24.31 38.58
N GLN A 97 -36.51 -23.71 38.31
CA GLN A 97 -37.24 -23.86 37.04
C GLN A 97 -36.62 -22.98 35.94
N PRO A 98 -36.11 -23.54 34.83
CA PRO A 98 -35.44 -22.77 33.78
C PRO A 98 -36.30 -21.66 33.16
N GLU A 99 -37.60 -21.89 32.99
CA GLU A 99 -38.53 -20.97 32.33
C GLU A 99 -38.81 -19.72 33.21
N ILE A 100 -38.84 -19.90 34.53
CA ILE A 100 -38.94 -18.81 35.50
C ILE A 100 -37.63 -18.00 35.48
N ILE A 101 -36.48 -18.66 35.51
CA ILE A 101 -35.14 -18.02 35.42
C ILE A 101 -35.01 -17.21 34.12
N ILE A 102 -35.45 -17.74 32.97
CA ILE A 102 -35.47 -17.02 31.69
C ILE A 102 -36.33 -15.75 31.80
N SER A 103 -37.54 -15.85 32.36
CA SER A 103 -38.46 -14.71 32.50
C SER A 103 -37.90 -13.63 33.45
N PHE A 104 -37.19 -14.02 34.51
CA PHE A 104 -36.44 -13.09 35.36
C PHE A 104 -35.31 -12.37 34.60
N LEU A 105 -34.51 -13.10 33.83
CA LEU A 105 -33.42 -12.52 33.05
C LEU A 105 -33.97 -11.54 31.99
N ARG A 106 -35.13 -11.80 31.39
CA ARG A 106 -35.81 -10.83 30.50
C ARG A 106 -36.18 -9.54 31.21
N ALA A 107 -36.75 -9.62 32.42
CA ALA A 107 -37.03 -8.44 33.22
C ALA A 107 -35.76 -7.66 33.56
N ILE A 108 -34.67 -8.32 34.00
CA ILE A 108 -33.38 -7.67 34.24
C ILE A 108 -32.82 -7.05 32.94
N ARG A 109 -32.97 -7.72 31.79
CA ARG A 109 -32.59 -7.18 30.48
C ARG A 109 -33.37 -5.90 30.15
N LEU A 110 -34.67 -5.83 30.45
CA LEU A 110 -35.46 -4.61 30.26
C LEU A 110 -34.99 -3.47 31.19
N VAL A 111 -34.77 -3.75 32.48
CA VAL A 111 -34.23 -2.76 33.43
C VAL A 111 -32.89 -2.20 32.95
N THR A 112 -31.96 -3.10 32.64
CA THR A 112 -30.61 -2.75 32.18
C THR A 112 -30.60 -2.10 30.79
N ARG A 113 -31.62 -2.32 29.94
CA ARG A 113 -31.75 -1.63 28.64
C ARG A 113 -32.18 -0.16 28.78
N TYR A 114 -32.91 0.18 29.83
CA TYR A 114 -33.48 1.53 30.00
C TYR A 114 -32.75 2.39 31.04
N THR A 115 -31.90 1.80 31.89
CA THR A 115 -31.30 2.47 33.06
C THR A 115 -29.87 1.98 33.34
N LYS A 116 -29.13 2.77 34.14
CA LYS A 116 -27.86 2.32 34.72
C LYS A 116 -28.13 1.63 36.05
N THR A 117 -27.85 0.33 36.12
CA THR A 117 -27.83 -0.46 37.35
C THR A 117 -26.41 -0.51 37.93
N ASN A 118 -26.26 -0.96 39.18
CA ASN A 118 -24.98 -1.15 39.82
C ASN A 118 -24.28 -2.41 39.24
N PRO A 119 -23.18 -2.27 38.49
CA PRO A 119 -22.51 -3.40 37.84
C PRO A 119 -21.87 -4.36 38.85
N ASP A 120 -21.41 -3.86 40.00
CA ASP A 120 -20.75 -4.66 41.04
C ASP A 120 -21.72 -5.66 41.69
N ILE A 121 -23.02 -5.44 41.57
CA ILE A 121 -24.08 -6.36 42.00
C ILE A 121 -24.52 -7.26 40.84
N ILE A 122 -24.83 -6.67 39.68
CA ILE A 122 -25.46 -7.42 38.59
C ILE A 122 -24.48 -8.33 37.84
N ILE A 123 -23.22 -7.92 37.63
CA ILE A 123 -22.28 -8.76 36.85
C ILE A 123 -21.96 -10.07 37.59
N PRO A 124 -21.60 -10.09 38.89
CA PRO A 124 -21.40 -11.33 39.64
C PRO A 124 -22.66 -12.20 39.73
N PHE A 125 -23.83 -11.56 39.84
CA PHE A 125 -25.11 -12.25 39.84
C PHE A 125 -25.38 -12.98 38.50
N ILE A 126 -25.22 -12.27 37.38
CA ILE A 126 -25.45 -12.81 36.02
C ILE A 126 -24.45 -13.90 35.64
N PHE A 127 -23.23 -13.88 36.20
CA PHE A 127 -22.19 -14.88 35.98
C PHE A 127 -22.68 -16.33 36.14
N ASN A 128 -23.52 -16.58 37.17
CA ASN A 128 -24.10 -17.90 37.46
C ASN A 128 -25.04 -18.42 36.34
N PHE A 129 -25.54 -17.53 35.50
CA PHE A 129 -26.53 -17.79 34.46
C PHE A 129 -25.95 -17.77 33.04
N ILE A 130 -24.64 -17.62 32.87
CA ILE A 130 -23.96 -17.67 31.54
C ILE A 130 -23.90 -19.11 31.04
N LYS A 131 -25.03 -19.61 30.52
CA LYS A 131 -25.22 -20.95 29.93
C LYS A 131 -26.08 -20.85 28.65
N PRO A 132 -25.88 -21.69 27.62
CA PRO A 132 -26.59 -21.61 26.33
C PRO A 132 -28.13 -21.48 26.41
N GLN A 133 -28.75 -22.06 27.43
CA GLN A 133 -30.19 -21.99 27.70
C GLN A 133 -30.72 -20.61 28.19
N TYR A 134 -29.82 -19.67 28.51
CA TYR A 134 -30.12 -18.39 29.16
C TYR A 134 -29.54 -17.20 28.36
N ILE A 135 -29.90 -17.06 27.08
CA ILE A 135 -29.37 -16.00 26.21
C ILE A 135 -29.59 -14.58 26.73
N ASP A 136 -30.65 -14.34 27.53
CA ASP A 136 -30.90 -13.04 28.16
C ASP A 136 -29.77 -12.62 29.13
N SER A 137 -29.01 -13.58 29.71
CA SER A 137 -27.80 -13.28 30.53
C SER A 137 -26.69 -12.59 29.74
N ILE A 138 -26.51 -13.02 28.49
CA ILE A 138 -25.61 -12.39 27.52
C ILE A 138 -26.16 -10.99 27.20
N GLU A 139 -27.43 -10.86 26.80
CA GLU A 139 -27.98 -9.55 26.42
C GLU A 139 -27.90 -8.49 27.54
N ILE A 140 -27.97 -8.90 28.82
CA ILE A 140 -27.70 -8.04 29.98
C ILE A 140 -26.25 -7.53 30.00
N LEU A 141 -25.26 -8.41 29.83
CA LEU A 141 -23.84 -8.01 29.74
C LEU A 141 -23.58 -7.06 28.56
N ASN A 142 -24.30 -7.23 27.43
CA ASN A 142 -24.20 -6.31 26.29
C ASN A 142 -24.73 -4.90 26.63
N ASN A 143 -25.80 -4.81 27.43
CA ASN A 143 -26.31 -3.53 27.92
C ASN A 143 -25.26 -2.80 28.76
N PHE A 144 -24.56 -3.48 29.68
CA PHE A 144 -23.48 -2.86 30.48
C PHE A 144 -22.35 -2.29 29.62
N LEU A 145 -21.89 -3.07 28.64
CA LEU A 145 -20.86 -2.65 27.70
C LEU A 145 -21.31 -1.44 26.86
N SER A 146 -22.59 -1.37 26.48
CA SER A 146 -23.16 -0.22 25.74
C SER A 146 -23.16 1.10 26.54
N TYR A 147 -23.05 1.05 27.87
CA TYR A 147 -22.91 2.24 28.72
C TYR A 147 -21.47 2.58 29.10
N HIS A 148 -20.48 1.93 28.47
CA HIS A 148 -19.05 2.05 28.79
C HIS A 148 -18.71 1.70 30.25
N ILE A 149 -19.47 0.78 30.83
CA ILE A 149 -19.17 0.28 32.18
C ILE A 149 -18.05 -0.76 32.07
N GLN A 150 -16.93 -0.50 32.73
CA GLN A 150 -15.79 -1.40 32.74
C GLN A 150 -16.08 -2.63 33.60
N ILE A 151 -15.91 -3.81 33.02
CA ILE A 151 -16.02 -5.09 33.74
C ILE A 151 -14.72 -5.31 34.52
N SER A 152 -14.82 -5.65 35.80
CA SER A 152 -13.70 -5.77 36.74
C SER A 152 -12.81 -6.99 36.48
N ASP A 153 -13.39 -8.12 36.03
CA ASP A 153 -12.65 -9.29 35.54
C ASP A 153 -13.27 -9.81 34.23
N PRO A 154 -12.80 -9.32 33.06
CA PRO A 154 -13.31 -9.77 31.77
C PRO A 154 -12.78 -11.14 31.35
N ALA A 155 -11.61 -11.56 31.87
CA ALA A 155 -10.93 -12.77 31.41
C ALA A 155 -11.67 -14.05 31.87
N SER A 156 -12.22 -14.06 33.09
CA SER A 156 -13.03 -15.20 33.58
C SER A 156 -14.37 -15.35 32.85
N LEU A 157 -14.84 -14.31 32.15
CA LEU A 157 -16.02 -14.35 31.30
C LEU A 157 -15.73 -14.93 29.90
N GLU A 158 -14.50 -14.84 29.38
CA GLU A 158 -14.15 -15.22 28.00
C GLU A 158 -14.61 -16.66 27.67
N SER A 159 -14.16 -17.66 28.43
CA SER A 159 -14.52 -19.07 28.20
C SER A 159 -15.99 -19.39 28.43
N LEU A 160 -16.69 -18.60 29.26
CA LEU A 160 -18.12 -18.79 29.50
C LEU A 160 -18.97 -18.25 28.34
N VAL A 161 -18.63 -17.09 27.80
CA VAL A 161 -19.30 -16.51 26.63
C VAL A 161 -18.92 -17.27 25.36
N GLY A 162 -17.68 -17.76 25.23
CA GLY A 162 -17.22 -18.59 24.11
C GLY A 162 -18.09 -19.82 23.86
N LYS A 163 -18.57 -20.47 24.93
CA LYS A 163 -19.50 -21.62 24.85
C LYS A 163 -20.82 -21.35 24.12
N PHE A 164 -21.24 -20.09 23.98
CA PHE A 164 -22.44 -19.74 23.22
C PHE A 164 -22.19 -19.72 21.70
N ILE A 165 -20.95 -19.58 21.24
CA ILE A 165 -20.58 -19.64 19.81
C ILE A 165 -20.92 -21.02 19.21
N HIS A 166 -20.86 -22.08 20.01
CA HIS A 166 -21.25 -23.44 19.64
C HIS A 166 -22.76 -23.67 19.42
N THR A 167 -23.63 -22.72 19.79
CA THR A 167 -25.07 -22.89 19.53
C THR A 167 -25.36 -22.78 18.03
N ASN A 168 -26.28 -23.57 17.49
CA ASN A 168 -26.54 -23.69 16.04
C ASN A 168 -26.83 -22.34 15.32
N GLN A 169 -27.17 -21.30 16.08
CA GLN A 169 -27.23 -19.91 15.61
C GLN A 169 -26.53 -18.99 16.63
N PRO A 170 -25.24 -18.68 16.46
CA PRO A 170 -24.60 -17.64 17.26
C PRO A 170 -25.32 -16.30 17.04
N ASN A 171 -25.71 -15.69 18.15
CA ASN A 171 -26.45 -14.43 18.23
C ASN A 171 -25.46 -13.25 18.13
N ASP A 172 -25.81 -12.19 17.41
CA ASP A 172 -24.99 -10.98 17.27
C ASP A 172 -24.63 -10.35 18.63
N TYR A 173 -25.48 -10.50 19.66
CA TYR A 173 -25.15 -10.10 21.04
C TYR A 173 -24.04 -10.95 21.68
N VAL A 174 -23.98 -12.26 21.41
CA VAL A 174 -22.88 -13.13 21.90
C VAL A 174 -21.56 -12.66 21.29
N LEU A 175 -21.54 -12.45 19.98
CA LEU A 175 -20.35 -12.01 19.25
C LEU A 175 -19.90 -10.61 19.68
N SER A 176 -20.85 -9.70 19.91
CA SER A 176 -20.60 -8.36 20.47
C SER A 176 -19.89 -8.41 21.82
N ILE A 177 -20.43 -9.18 22.77
CA ILE A 177 -19.84 -9.26 24.11
C ILE A 177 -18.51 -9.96 24.05
N TYR A 178 -18.44 -11.10 23.36
CA TYR A 178 -17.23 -11.86 23.21
C TYR A 178 -16.11 -10.98 22.63
N TYR A 179 -16.38 -10.25 21.54
CA TYR A 179 -15.45 -9.27 21.00
C TYR A 179 -15.00 -8.24 22.05
N ASN A 180 -15.90 -7.71 22.88
CA ASN A 180 -15.57 -6.68 23.87
C ASN A 180 -14.73 -7.21 25.04
N ILE A 181 -15.09 -8.36 25.63
CA ILE A 181 -14.39 -8.92 26.81
C ILE A 181 -13.07 -9.61 26.46
N PHE A 182 -12.89 -10.06 25.22
CA PHE A 182 -11.73 -10.83 24.76
C PHE A 182 -10.39 -10.11 24.99
N THR A 183 -9.45 -10.78 25.66
CA THR A 183 -8.08 -10.32 25.93
C THR A 183 -6.99 -11.32 25.54
N THR A 184 -7.24 -12.63 25.63
CA THR A 184 -6.29 -13.71 25.27
C THR A 184 -6.81 -14.60 24.15
N GLY A 185 -8.11 -14.95 24.17
CA GLY A 185 -8.78 -15.58 23.04
C GLY A 185 -8.54 -17.06 22.79
N GLU A 186 -7.99 -17.79 23.76
CA GLU A 186 -7.66 -19.21 23.58
C GLU A 186 -8.89 -20.07 23.23
N ASP A 187 -10.06 -19.76 23.80
CA ASP A 187 -11.33 -20.42 23.43
C ASP A 187 -11.70 -20.18 21.95
N ALA A 188 -11.47 -18.98 21.41
CA ALA A 188 -11.81 -18.66 20.02
C ALA A 188 -11.01 -19.48 19.02
N LEU A 189 -9.77 -19.86 19.36
CA LEU A 189 -8.93 -20.74 18.53
C LEU A 189 -9.62 -22.09 18.29
N VAL A 190 -10.37 -22.59 19.27
CA VAL A 190 -11.17 -23.83 19.15
C VAL A 190 -12.37 -23.66 18.21
N HIS A 191 -12.81 -22.42 17.97
CA HIS A 191 -14.05 -22.09 17.26
C HIS A 191 -13.83 -21.41 15.90
N ILE A 192 -12.58 -21.24 15.45
CA ILE A 192 -12.26 -20.54 14.19
C ILE A 192 -13.01 -21.11 12.98
N ASP A 193 -13.14 -22.43 12.86
CA ASP A 193 -13.86 -23.04 11.73
C ASP A 193 -15.37 -22.71 11.76
N ASP A 194 -15.96 -22.56 12.94
CA ASP A 194 -17.38 -22.19 13.08
C ASP A 194 -17.57 -20.68 12.88
N LEU A 195 -16.64 -19.86 13.38
CA LEU A 195 -16.58 -18.41 13.11
C LEU A 195 -16.46 -18.11 11.59
N ILE A 196 -15.64 -18.87 10.86
CA ILE A 196 -15.53 -18.76 9.39
C ILE A 196 -16.86 -19.16 8.71
N LYS A 197 -17.53 -20.24 9.14
CA LYS A 197 -18.83 -20.67 8.57
C LYS A 197 -19.95 -19.65 8.75
N ILE A 198 -19.94 -18.87 9.83
CA ILE A 198 -20.98 -17.85 10.12
C ILE A 198 -20.64 -16.47 9.56
N LEU A 199 -19.40 -16.25 9.10
CA LEU A 199 -18.94 -15.01 8.51
C LEU A 199 -19.84 -14.44 7.39
N PRO A 200 -20.50 -15.21 6.50
CA PRO A 200 -21.35 -14.65 5.44
C PRO A 200 -22.78 -14.28 5.88
N ARG A 201 -23.08 -14.22 7.19
CA ARG A 201 -24.41 -13.89 7.74
C ARG A 201 -24.67 -12.36 7.82
N SER A 202 -25.26 -11.86 8.90
CA SER A 202 -25.68 -10.47 9.05
C SER A 202 -24.48 -9.51 9.01
N GLU A 203 -24.70 -8.23 8.71
CA GLU A 203 -23.63 -7.22 8.75
C GLU A 203 -23.06 -7.03 10.17
N GLN A 204 -23.88 -7.24 11.20
CA GLN A 204 -23.42 -7.26 12.60
C GLN A 204 -22.56 -8.51 12.87
N THR A 205 -22.97 -9.69 12.41
CA THR A 205 -22.17 -10.92 12.50
C THR A 205 -20.79 -10.72 11.87
N LYS A 206 -20.75 -10.19 10.62
CA LYS A 206 -19.50 -9.87 9.91
C LYS A 206 -18.59 -8.96 10.74
N THR A 207 -19.14 -7.86 11.24
CA THR A 207 -18.39 -6.85 12.02
C THR A 207 -17.71 -7.47 13.24
N PHE A 208 -18.45 -8.24 14.04
CA PHE A 208 -17.89 -8.82 15.27
C PHE A 208 -16.96 -10.01 14.99
N VAL A 209 -17.25 -10.87 14.01
CA VAL A 209 -16.36 -11.99 13.66
C VAL A 209 -15.02 -11.49 13.12
N VAL A 210 -15.02 -10.49 12.23
CA VAL A 210 -13.78 -9.84 11.78
C VAL A 210 -13.06 -9.20 12.96
N GLY A 211 -13.76 -8.50 13.85
CA GLY A 211 -13.18 -7.95 15.09
C GLY A 211 -12.51 -9.01 15.98
N ILE A 212 -13.09 -10.20 16.13
CA ILE A 212 -12.52 -11.33 16.86
C ILE A 212 -11.24 -11.81 16.16
N PHE A 213 -11.28 -12.03 14.84
CA PHE A 213 -10.09 -12.43 14.07
C PHE A 213 -8.95 -11.39 14.16
N THR A 214 -9.27 -10.10 14.12
CA THR A 214 -8.32 -8.99 14.32
C THR A 214 -7.65 -9.09 15.70
N LYS A 215 -8.42 -9.35 16.76
CA LYS A 215 -7.85 -9.51 18.12
C LYS A 215 -6.97 -10.77 18.24
N ILE A 216 -7.31 -11.87 17.58
CA ILE A 216 -6.48 -13.09 17.52
C ILE A 216 -5.11 -12.79 16.88
N LEU A 217 -5.10 -12.13 15.72
CA LEU A 217 -3.86 -11.73 15.04
C LEU A 217 -3.03 -10.75 15.87
N ALA A 218 -3.66 -9.76 16.49
CA ALA A 218 -2.97 -8.81 17.38
C ALA A 218 -2.33 -9.52 18.59
N GLY A 219 -3.01 -10.54 19.16
CA GLY A 219 -2.47 -11.37 20.23
C GLY A 219 -1.22 -12.16 19.79
N TYR A 220 -1.26 -12.74 18.58
CA TYR A 220 -0.12 -13.44 17.99
C TYR A 220 1.09 -12.52 17.76
N LEU A 221 0.87 -11.37 17.10
CA LEU A 221 1.91 -10.41 16.75
C LEU A 221 2.54 -9.70 17.96
N SER A 222 1.86 -9.69 19.11
CA SER A 222 2.39 -9.13 20.36
C SER A 222 3.14 -10.16 21.23
N GLU A 223 3.46 -11.33 20.68
CA GLU A 223 4.16 -12.44 21.36
C GLU A 223 3.53 -12.82 22.71
N LYS A 224 2.21 -12.63 22.85
CA LYS A 224 1.50 -13.10 24.05
C LYS A 224 1.61 -14.62 24.11
N LYS A 225 2.26 -15.12 25.16
CA LYS A 225 2.34 -16.54 25.46
C LYS A 225 0.94 -17.13 25.66
N THR A 226 0.42 -17.80 24.65
CA THR A 226 -0.67 -18.75 24.78
C THR A 226 -0.15 -20.07 25.33
N THR A 227 -1.02 -20.85 25.95
CA THR A 227 -0.71 -22.19 26.47
C THR A 227 -0.53 -23.25 25.38
N ASP A 228 -1.03 -23.01 24.16
CA ASP A 228 -0.93 -23.90 23.00
C ASP A 228 -0.50 -23.15 21.73
N GLU A 229 0.82 -22.98 21.56
CA GLU A 229 1.41 -22.34 20.38
C GLU A 229 1.16 -23.12 19.08
N THR A 230 0.97 -24.44 19.14
CA THR A 230 0.78 -25.26 17.93
C THR A 230 -0.57 -24.95 17.31
N LYS A 231 -1.63 -24.99 18.13
CA LYS A 231 -2.99 -24.64 17.73
C LYS A 231 -3.12 -23.18 17.34
N LEU A 232 -2.42 -22.27 18.03
CA LEU A 232 -2.36 -20.86 17.62
C LEU A 232 -1.80 -20.73 16.20
N ASN A 233 -0.66 -21.37 15.89
CA ASN A 233 -0.07 -21.33 14.55
C ASN A 233 -0.98 -21.93 13.47
N GLU A 234 -1.64 -23.08 13.72
CA GLU A 234 -2.65 -23.64 12.79
C GLU A 234 -3.80 -22.66 12.53
N CYS A 235 -4.28 -22.01 13.60
CA CYS A 235 -5.35 -21.03 13.55
C CYS A 235 -4.95 -19.77 12.76
N ILE A 236 -3.74 -19.24 12.99
CA ILE A 236 -3.20 -18.13 12.20
C ILE A 236 -3.11 -18.54 10.73
N MET A 237 -2.57 -19.71 10.39
CA MET A 237 -2.49 -20.18 8.99
C MET A 237 -3.88 -20.32 8.33
N LYS A 238 -4.93 -20.70 9.07
CA LYS A 238 -6.31 -20.69 8.56
C LYS A 238 -6.82 -19.28 8.31
N LEU A 239 -6.63 -18.35 9.25
CA LEU A 239 -7.03 -16.95 9.10
C LEU A 239 -6.30 -16.28 7.93
N LEU A 240 -5.02 -16.57 7.75
CA LEU A 240 -4.20 -16.10 6.64
C LEU A 240 -4.57 -16.75 5.29
N SER A 241 -5.37 -17.82 5.25
CA SER A 241 -5.68 -18.50 3.99
C SER A 241 -6.43 -17.60 3.00
N SER A 242 -6.08 -17.69 1.71
CA SER A 242 -6.66 -16.84 0.66
C SER A 242 -8.20 -16.91 0.60
N ASN A 243 -8.81 -18.05 0.95
CA ASN A 243 -10.26 -18.17 1.06
C ASN A 243 -10.86 -17.24 2.13
N VAL A 244 -10.26 -17.19 3.33
CA VAL A 244 -10.73 -16.32 4.42
C VAL A 244 -10.45 -14.86 4.07
N LEU A 245 -9.26 -14.55 3.52
CA LEU A 245 -8.92 -13.18 3.11
C LEU A 245 -9.86 -12.66 2.02
N ASN A 246 -10.15 -13.45 0.98
CA ASN A 246 -11.11 -13.12 -0.09
C ASN A 246 -12.53 -12.90 0.46
N GLN A 247 -12.94 -13.73 1.43
CA GLN A 247 -14.27 -13.60 2.04
C GLN A 247 -14.39 -12.32 2.87
N ILE A 248 -13.37 -12.01 3.68
CA ILE A 248 -13.31 -10.77 4.47
C ILE A 248 -13.22 -9.53 3.56
N SER A 249 -12.43 -9.60 2.48
CA SER A 249 -12.25 -8.46 1.56
C SER A 249 -13.49 -8.15 0.75
N SER A 250 -14.26 -9.17 0.35
CA SER A 250 -15.53 -8.99 -0.39
C SER A 250 -16.58 -8.15 0.37
N PHE A 251 -16.39 -7.92 1.68
CA PHE A 251 -17.27 -7.05 2.46
C PHE A 251 -16.90 -5.56 2.36
N LEU A 252 -15.76 -5.21 1.76
CA LEU A 252 -15.34 -3.81 1.55
C LEU A 252 -16.02 -3.14 0.36
N SER A 253 -16.29 -3.88 -0.73
CA SER A 253 -16.83 -3.29 -1.97
C SER A 253 -18.24 -2.73 -1.80
N ASP A 254 -19.03 -3.34 -0.90
CA ASP A 254 -20.49 -3.15 -0.83
C ASP A 254 -20.97 -2.47 0.47
N SER A 255 -20.09 -2.20 1.44
CA SER A 255 -20.49 -1.70 2.77
C SER A 255 -20.28 -0.21 2.95
N TYR A 256 -21.29 0.44 3.54
CA TYR A 256 -21.23 1.81 4.03
C TYR A 256 -20.97 1.89 5.55
N ASN A 257 -20.78 0.74 6.22
CA ASN A 257 -20.60 0.68 7.67
C ASN A 257 -19.13 0.97 8.03
N ILE A 258 -18.88 2.23 8.42
CA ILE A 258 -17.56 2.74 8.81
C ILE A 258 -16.88 1.87 9.89
N THR A 259 -17.64 1.29 10.82
CA THR A 259 -17.11 0.41 11.86
C THR A 259 -16.62 -0.91 11.27
N MET A 260 -17.39 -1.53 10.37
CA MET A 260 -16.99 -2.76 9.68
C MET A 260 -15.78 -2.53 8.76
N ILE A 261 -15.79 -1.45 7.98
CA ILE A 261 -14.65 -1.02 7.16
C ILE A 261 -13.39 -0.86 8.04
N SER A 262 -13.50 -0.14 9.17
CA SER A 262 -12.38 0.06 10.10
C SER A 262 -11.86 -1.28 10.64
N PHE A 263 -12.73 -2.23 10.99
CA PHE A 263 -12.31 -3.55 11.45
C PHE A 263 -11.59 -4.35 10.37
N ILE A 264 -12.11 -4.41 9.16
CA ILE A 264 -11.50 -5.12 8.03
C ILE A 264 -10.14 -4.52 7.67
N LEU A 265 -10.01 -3.19 7.69
CA LEU A 265 -8.73 -2.53 7.46
C LEU A 265 -7.74 -2.77 8.62
N THR A 266 -8.20 -2.86 9.88
CA THR A 266 -7.32 -3.24 11.00
C THR A 266 -6.84 -4.69 10.87
N TYR A 267 -7.74 -5.57 10.42
CA TYR A 267 -7.43 -6.97 10.15
C TYR A 267 -6.32 -7.09 9.10
N PHE A 268 -6.50 -6.47 7.93
CA PHE A 268 -5.48 -6.50 6.88
C PHE A 268 -4.19 -5.78 7.26
N GLU A 269 -4.23 -4.72 8.08
CA GLU A 269 -3.04 -4.05 8.60
C GLU A 269 -2.20 -5.02 9.44
N PHE A 270 -2.80 -5.74 10.38
CA PHE A 270 -2.10 -6.78 11.14
C PHE A 270 -1.59 -7.92 10.24
N VAL A 271 -2.42 -8.43 9.32
CA VAL A 271 -1.97 -9.47 8.36
C VAL A 271 -0.75 -8.99 7.56
N SER A 272 -0.75 -7.73 7.11
CA SER A 272 0.35 -7.17 6.32
C SER A 272 1.65 -6.98 7.12
N SER A 273 1.61 -7.00 8.45
CA SER A 273 2.81 -6.87 9.29
C SER A 273 3.62 -8.18 9.41
N ASP A 274 3.05 -9.32 9.03
CA ASP A 274 3.73 -10.62 8.93
C ASP A 274 4.14 -10.90 7.48
N TYR A 275 5.39 -11.27 7.23
CA TYR A 275 5.90 -11.59 5.89
C TYR A 275 5.10 -12.71 5.17
N ARG A 276 4.58 -13.70 5.91
CA ARG A 276 3.69 -14.74 5.37
C ARG A 276 2.33 -14.14 5.02
N GLY A 277 1.79 -13.31 5.91
CA GLY A 277 0.52 -12.62 5.73
C GLY A 277 0.53 -11.71 4.51
N ILE A 278 1.62 -10.97 4.29
CA ILE A 278 1.88 -10.23 3.04
C ILE A 278 1.61 -11.13 1.83
N SER A 279 2.31 -12.27 1.71
CA SER A 279 2.17 -13.18 0.56
C SER A 279 0.73 -13.63 0.33
N TYR A 280 -0.02 -13.94 1.39
CA TYR A 280 -1.42 -14.31 1.26
C TYR A 280 -2.33 -13.16 0.82
N ILE A 281 -2.12 -11.93 1.31
CA ILE A 281 -2.83 -10.75 0.79
C ILE A 281 -2.55 -10.60 -0.71
N LYS A 282 -1.29 -10.77 -1.16
CA LYS A 282 -0.90 -10.71 -2.59
C LYS A 282 -1.62 -11.75 -3.46
N MET A 283 -2.00 -12.89 -2.89
CA MET A 283 -2.73 -13.98 -3.57
C MET A 283 -4.25 -13.91 -3.37
N SER A 284 -4.76 -12.80 -2.84
CA SER A 284 -6.18 -12.55 -2.56
C SER A 284 -6.66 -11.29 -3.29
N ASN A 285 -7.98 -11.11 -3.35
CA ASN A 285 -8.62 -9.89 -3.87
C ASN A 285 -8.54 -8.72 -2.87
N ALA A 286 -7.97 -8.89 -1.67
CA ALA A 286 -8.00 -7.90 -0.60
C ALA A 286 -7.56 -6.49 -1.03
N LEU A 287 -6.47 -6.40 -1.77
CA LEU A 287 -5.92 -5.12 -2.22
C LEU A 287 -6.70 -4.53 -3.41
N HIS A 288 -7.47 -5.35 -4.14
CA HIS A 288 -8.44 -4.90 -5.14
C HIS A 288 -9.73 -4.38 -4.50
N ASP A 289 -10.23 -5.04 -3.46
CA ASP A 289 -11.46 -4.60 -2.78
C ASP A 289 -11.22 -3.34 -1.92
N ILE A 290 -10.01 -3.17 -1.37
CA ILE A 290 -9.53 -1.91 -0.75
C ILE A 290 -9.48 -0.76 -1.78
N VAL A 291 -9.08 -1.05 -3.02
CA VAL A 291 -9.13 -0.07 -4.12
C VAL A 291 -10.57 0.33 -4.42
N ILE A 292 -11.49 -0.64 -4.58
CA ILE A 292 -12.90 -0.36 -4.87
C ILE A 292 -13.53 0.51 -3.78
N LEU A 293 -13.28 0.20 -2.50
CA LEU A 293 -13.72 1.02 -1.36
C LEU A 293 -13.29 2.49 -1.49
N LEU A 294 -12.04 2.74 -1.92
CA LEU A 294 -11.48 4.07 -2.09
C LEU A 294 -11.99 4.83 -3.32
N GLU A 295 -12.48 4.12 -4.33
CA GLU A 295 -13.18 4.72 -5.48
C GLU A 295 -14.65 5.03 -5.15
N SER A 296 -15.32 4.15 -4.38
CA SER A 296 -16.76 4.22 -4.15
C SER A 296 -17.18 5.05 -2.94
N THR A 297 -16.34 5.14 -1.90
CA THR A 297 -16.79 5.56 -0.56
C THR A 297 -15.86 6.60 0.09
N PHE A 298 -16.45 7.66 0.65
CA PHE A 298 -15.71 8.60 1.51
C PHE A 298 -15.45 7.98 2.89
N ILE A 299 -14.20 7.66 3.20
CA ILE A 299 -13.79 7.02 4.46
C ILE A 299 -13.04 7.99 5.39
N SER A 300 -12.95 7.63 6.68
CA SER A 300 -12.28 8.47 7.68
C SER A 300 -10.75 8.45 7.54
N MET A 301 -10.08 9.53 8.00
CA MET A 301 -8.61 9.62 8.11
C MET A 301 -7.95 8.37 8.72
N ARG A 302 -8.51 7.85 9.82
CA ARG A 302 -7.98 6.64 10.49
C ARG A 302 -8.12 5.36 9.67
N CYS A 303 -9.00 5.31 8.68
CA CYS A 303 -9.11 4.18 7.77
C CYS A 303 -8.03 4.26 6.69
N TYR A 304 -7.76 5.46 6.17
CA TYR A 304 -6.68 5.71 5.22
C TYR A 304 -5.29 5.39 5.77
N GLU A 305 -4.99 5.75 7.03
CA GLU A 305 -3.70 5.41 7.66
C GLU A 305 -3.45 3.88 7.65
N LYS A 306 -4.49 3.08 7.87
CA LYS A 306 -4.41 1.61 7.83
C LYS A 306 -4.18 1.11 6.41
N ILE A 307 -4.92 1.65 5.43
CA ILE A 307 -4.71 1.34 4.00
C ILE A 307 -3.27 1.65 3.60
N PHE A 308 -2.76 2.82 4.00
CA PHE A 308 -1.38 3.20 3.75
C PHE A 308 -0.38 2.19 4.33
N ASN A 309 -0.55 1.76 5.58
CA ASN A 309 0.31 0.76 6.21
C ASN A 309 0.24 -0.60 5.49
N ILE A 310 -0.98 -1.11 5.20
CA ILE A 310 -1.20 -2.34 4.42
C ILE A 310 -0.42 -2.30 3.10
N MET A 311 -0.64 -1.23 2.34
CA MET A 311 -0.10 -1.07 1.00
C MET A 311 1.42 -0.91 1.04
N THR A 312 1.93 -0.17 2.02
CA THR A 312 3.37 0.03 2.26
C THR A 312 4.04 -1.31 2.51
N ASN A 313 3.54 -2.08 3.48
CA ASN A 313 4.05 -3.40 3.82
C ASN A 313 4.04 -4.37 2.63
N CYS A 314 2.94 -4.42 1.88
CA CYS A 314 2.80 -5.30 0.71
C CYS A 314 3.71 -4.93 -0.49
N SER A 315 4.18 -3.68 -0.58
CA SER A 315 4.98 -3.15 -1.71
C SER A 315 6.51 -3.34 -1.60
N THR A 316 6.96 -3.99 -0.52
CA THR A 316 8.37 -4.24 -0.18
C THR A 316 9.09 -5.10 -1.21
N ASP A 317 8.42 -6.12 -1.78
CA ASP A 317 8.86 -6.78 -3.01
C ASP A 317 8.27 -6.09 -4.24
N ASN A 318 9.10 -5.86 -5.26
CA ASN A 318 8.84 -4.98 -6.42
C ASN A 318 7.77 -5.45 -7.45
N THR A 319 6.83 -6.31 -7.06
CA THR A 319 5.93 -7.03 -7.99
C THR A 319 4.47 -6.58 -8.01
N LEU A 320 4.07 -5.55 -7.24
CA LEU A 320 2.66 -5.14 -7.15
C LEU A 320 2.40 -3.66 -7.41
N TYR A 321 1.32 -3.42 -8.17
CA TYR A 321 0.79 -2.14 -8.60
C TYR A 321 -0.73 -2.17 -8.35
N PHE A 322 -1.30 -1.21 -7.60
CA PHE A 322 -2.67 -1.36 -7.00
C PHE A 322 -3.69 -0.23 -7.19
N GLY A 323 -4.80 -0.61 -7.84
CA GLY A 323 -5.75 0.08 -8.74
C GLY A 323 -6.46 1.45 -8.54
N PHE A 324 -6.14 2.35 -7.59
CA PHE A 324 -7.01 3.52 -7.23
C PHE A 324 -7.40 4.52 -8.36
N ARG A 325 -8.33 5.45 -8.07
CA ARG A 325 -8.72 6.55 -9.00
C ARG A 325 -9.11 7.90 -8.37
N SER A 326 -8.98 8.08 -7.06
CA SER A 326 -9.67 9.18 -6.33
C SER A 326 -8.72 10.25 -5.74
N LEU A 327 -8.98 11.51 -6.09
CA LEU A 327 -8.36 12.76 -5.60
C LEU A 327 -7.99 12.74 -4.10
N ASN A 328 -8.96 12.29 -3.31
CA ASN A 328 -8.94 12.44 -1.86
C ASN A 328 -7.93 11.47 -1.21
N VAL A 329 -7.65 10.35 -1.88
CA VAL A 329 -6.61 9.39 -1.50
C VAL A 329 -5.22 10.02 -1.68
N ILE A 330 -5.01 10.71 -2.81
CA ILE A 330 -3.72 11.31 -3.19
C ILE A 330 -3.35 12.45 -2.23
N ARG A 331 -4.29 13.37 -1.99
CA ARG A 331 -4.14 14.43 -0.98
C ARG A 331 -3.76 13.88 0.38
N TYR A 332 -4.50 12.87 0.84
CA TYR A 332 -4.37 12.41 2.21
C TYR A 332 -3.11 11.55 2.46
N ILE A 333 -2.63 10.81 1.47
CA ILE A 333 -1.32 10.13 1.59
C ILE A 333 -0.18 11.17 1.63
N SER A 334 -0.27 12.24 0.84
CA SER A 334 0.69 13.37 0.94
C SER A 334 0.67 13.99 2.33
N ASP A 335 -0.52 14.25 2.89
CA ASP A 335 -0.67 14.80 4.25
C ASP A 335 -0.08 13.85 5.32
N ILE A 336 -0.25 12.53 5.21
CA ILE A 336 0.35 11.56 6.15
C ILE A 336 1.89 11.64 6.11
N ILE A 337 2.48 11.71 4.92
CA ILE A 337 3.94 11.73 4.75
C ILE A 337 4.53 13.02 5.35
N GLU A 338 3.91 14.18 5.08
CA GLU A 338 4.30 15.46 5.70
C GLU A 338 4.08 15.44 7.22
N MET A 339 2.90 15.05 7.70
CA MET A 339 2.55 15.09 9.13
C MET A 339 3.37 14.12 9.99
N ARG A 340 3.69 12.92 9.49
CA ARG A 340 4.44 11.90 10.25
C ARG A 340 5.95 12.07 10.14
N ASN A 341 6.46 12.94 9.26
CA ASN A 341 7.90 13.21 9.08
C ASN A 341 8.70 11.89 8.92
N ILE A 342 8.17 10.99 8.09
CA ILE A 342 8.73 9.64 7.89
C ILE A 342 10.08 9.81 7.18
N LYS A 343 11.17 9.33 7.81
CA LYS A 343 12.54 9.46 7.29
C LYS A 343 13.13 8.16 6.73
N GLU A 344 12.42 7.04 6.88
CA GLU A 344 12.92 5.74 6.44
C GLU A 344 12.78 5.59 4.91
N PRO A 345 13.87 5.43 4.13
CA PRO A 345 13.80 5.44 2.67
C PRO A 345 12.91 4.34 2.06
N ASN A 346 12.76 3.20 2.75
CA ASN A 346 11.93 2.10 2.27
C ASN A 346 10.44 2.38 2.48
N ALA A 347 10.05 2.83 3.68
CA ALA A 347 8.68 3.25 3.96
C ALA A 347 8.26 4.44 3.07
N ILE A 348 9.15 5.41 2.86
CA ILE A 348 8.94 6.52 1.91
C ILE A 348 8.73 5.98 0.48
N ASN A 349 9.60 5.11 -0.04
CA ASN A 349 9.44 4.54 -1.39
C ASN A 349 8.15 3.73 -1.53
N ALA A 350 7.78 2.98 -0.50
CA ALA A 350 6.57 2.15 -0.45
C ALA A 350 5.29 3.01 -0.45
N ALA A 351 5.21 4.00 0.44
CA ALA A 351 4.21 5.06 0.46
C ALA A 351 4.03 5.75 -0.91
N TYR A 352 5.15 5.97 -1.59
CA TYR A 352 5.22 6.67 -2.86
C TYR A 352 4.90 5.81 -4.08
N LYS A 353 5.16 4.49 -4.05
CA LYS A 353 4.67 3.52 -5.06
C LYS A 353 3.13 3.47 -5.11
N VAL A 354 2.49 3.64 -3.95
CA VAL A 354 1.03 3.55 -3.74
C VAL A 354 0.28 4.75 -4.30
N LEU A 355 0.82 5.95 -4.10
CA LEU A 355 0.28 7.22 -4.59
C LEU A 355 0.11 7.30 -6.11
N PHE A 356 0.97 6.60 -6.85
CA PHE A 356 1.36 7.09 -8.18
C PHE A 356 0.75 6.37 -9.38
N ALA A 357 0.41 5.09 -9.26
CA ALA A 357 -0.01 4.32 -10.43
C ALA A 357 -1.44 4.69 -10.93
N TYR A 358 -2.02 5.78 -10.38
CA TYR A 358 -3.47 5.96 -10.20
C TYR A 358 -3.98 7.41 -10.11
N MET A 359 -3.20 8.40 -10.58
CA MET A 359 -3.67 9.79 -10.66
C MET A 359 -4.59 10.03 -11.87
N ASN A 360 -5.66 10.79 -11.67
CA ASN A 360 -6.55 11.24 -12.75
C ASN A 360 -5.99 12.55 -13.39
N PRO A 361 -6.28 12.88 -14.68
CA PRO A 361 -5.70 14.04 -15.37
C PRO A 361 -5.92 15.41 -14.72
N ASP A 362 -6.94 15.58 -13.89
CA ASP A 362 -7.32 16.87 -13.31
C ASP A 362 -6.41 17.32 -12.13
N ASP A 363 -5.62 16.40 -11.57
CA ASP A 363 -4.87 16.61 -10.30
C ASP A 363 -3.45 17.15 -10.45
N TYR A 364 -2.98 17.29 -11.68
CA TYR A 364 -1.60 17.65 -12.00
C TYR A 364 -1.20 19.03 -11.48
N SER A 365 -2.18 19.95 -11.34
CA SER A 365 -1.97 21.29 -10.76
C SER A 365 -1.59 21.24 -9.27
N LEU A 366 -2.16 20.30 -8.51
CA LEU A 366 -1.88 20.11 -7.09
C LEU A 366 -0.52 19.43 -6.88
N LEU A 367 -0.21 18.43 -7.72
CA LEU A 367 1.09 17.76 -7.71
C LEU A 367 2.23 18.75 -7.97
N THR A 368 2.04 19.66 -8.93
CA THR A 368 2.98 20.75 -9.24
C THR A 368 3.21 21.66 -8.02
N TYR A 369 2.18 21.91 -7.21
CA TYR A 369 2.29 22.73 -6.00
C TYR A 369 3.04 22.03 -4.85
N ILE A 370 2.87 20.70 -4.70
CA ILE A 370 3.58 19.88 -3.72
C ILE A 370 5.07 19.73 -4.10
N ILE A 371 5.36 19.41 -5.36
CA ILE A 371 6.73 19.30 -5.89
C ILE A 371 7.51 20.61 -5.71
N ASN A 372 6.85 21.77 -5.83
CA ASN A 372 7.46 23.08 -5.64
C ASN A 372 7.71 23.48 -4.17
N ARG A 373 7.38 22.65 -3.16
CA ARG A 373 7.39 23.02 -1.73
C ARG A 373 8.51 22.40 -0.86
N ASN A 374 9.55 21.83 -1.49
CA ASN A 374 10.71 21.09 -0.93
C ASN A 374 10.46 19.59 -0.74
N ASP A 375 11.24 18.73 -1.42
CA ASP A 375 12.44 18.13 -0.82
C ASP A 375 13.28 17.40 -1.90
N LEU A 376 14.60 17.30 -1.71
CA LEU A 376 15.54 16.70 -2.68
C LEU A 376 15.32 15.19 -2.91
N ASN A 377 14.56 14.54 -2.02
CA ASN A 377 14.23 13.12 -2.10
C ASN A 377 13.09 12.81 -3.11
N ASN A 378 12.35 13.81 -3.56
CA ASN A 378 11.18 13.68 -4.44
C ASN A 378 11.54 13.64 -5.94
N ILE A 379 12.67 13.03 -6.33
CA ILE A 379 13.15 13.06 -7.73
C ILE A 379 13.23 11.67 -8.39
N ILE A 380 13.23 10.58 -7.60
CA ILE A 380 12.83 9.22 -8.05
C ILE A 380 11.45 9.26 -8.75
N TRP A 381 10.64 10.26 -8.38
CA TRP A 381 9.28 10.54 -8.80
C TRP A 381 9.11 10.89 -10.28
N LEU A 382 10.12 11.45 -10.94
CA LEU A 382 10.07 11.73 -12.39
C LEU A 382 9.97 10.44 -13.23
N CYS A 383 10.59 9.35 -12.77
CA CYS A 383 10.55 8.06 -13.47
C CYS A 383 9.18 7.38 -13.43
N VAL A 384 8.32 7.74 -12.48
CA VAL A 384 7.01 7.09 -12.32
C VAL A 384 5.94 7.80 -13.17
N ILE A 385 6.02 9.13 -13.29
CA ILE A 385 5.19 9.93 -14.22
C ILE A 385 5.38 9.45 -15.68
N ALA A 386 6.57 8.95 -16.04
CA ALA A 386 6.82 8.40 -17.37
C ALA A 386 5.97 7.16 -17.72
N LYS A 387 5.36 6.46 -16.75
CA LYS A 387 4.54 5.26 -17.00
C LYS A 387 3.11 5.53 -17.50
N THR A 388 2.62 6.77 -17.51
CA THR A 388 1.23 7.06 -17.95
C THR A 388 1.15 7.37 -19.43
N GLU A 389 0.10 6.86 -20.10
CA GLU A 389 -0.12 6.94 -21.54
C GLU A 389 -0.46 8.37 -22.04
N ILE A 390 0.58 9.18 -22.21
CA ILE A 390 0.67 10.42 -23.03
C ILE A 390 0.00 11.69 -22.43
N PRO A 391 0.60 12.92 -22.56
CA PRO A 391 1.92 13.28 -23.10
C PRO A 391 2.91 13.86 -22.05
N ARG A 392 4.18 13.44 -22.14
CA ARG A 392 5.31 13.86 -21.28
C ARG A 392 5.81 15.30 -21.49
N ARG A 393 4.94 16.28 -21.74
CA ARG A 393 5.32 17.70 -22.01
C ARG A 393 5.79 18.49 -20.78
N HIS A 394 5.79 17.89 -19.59
CA HIS A 394 5.99 18.60 -18.32
C HIS A 394 7.02 17.93 -17.37
N ILE A 395 8.03 17.24 -17.91
CA ILE A 395 9.28 17.08 -17.15
C ILE A 395 9.90 18.47 -17.04
N ALA A 396 9.67 19.14 -15.92
CA ALA A 396 10.10 20.52 -15.74
C ALA A 396 11.63 20.58 -15.74
N GLU A 397 12.20 21.33 -16.68
CA GLU A 397 13.63 21.58 -16.86
C GLU A 397 14.36 21.99 -15.57
N ASN A 398 13.65 22.66 -14.66
CA ASN A 398 14.12 23.00 -13.32
C ASN A 398 14.53 21.77 -12.46
N LEU A 399 13.91 20.60 -12.63
CA LEU A 399 14.25 19.39 -11.86
C LEU A 399 15.66 18.86 -12.21
N ILE A 400 16.04 18.89 -13.50
CA ILE A 400 17.35 18.41 -13.95
C ILE A 400 18.47 19.34 -13.45
N LYS A 401 18.17 20.64 -13.34
CA LYS A 401 19.08 21.67 -12.79
C LYS A 401 19.41 21.49 -11.30
N TYR A 402 18.52 20.92 -10.49
CA TYR A 402 18.69 20.79 -9.03
C TYR A 402 18.99 19.36 -8.54
N LEU A 403 19.16 18.40 -9.45
CA LEU A 403 19.55 17.03 -9.12
C LEU A 403 21.00 16.94 -8.61
N ASN A 404 21.25 16.03 -7.67
CA ASN A 404 22.61 15.62 -7.30
C ASN A 404 23.10 14.45 -8.19
N ASN A 405 24.43 14.29 -8.22
CA ASN A 405 25.12 13.43 -9.20
C ASN A 405 24.71 11.95 -9.13
N ASP A 406 24.54 11.40 -7.93
CA ASP A 406 24.24 9.97 -7.73
C ASP A 406 22.78 9.63 -8.08
N THR A 407 21.87 10.58 -7.88
CA THR A 407 20.43 10.37 -8.10
C THR A 407 20.07 10.35 -9.59
N LEU A 408 20.69 11.22 -10.40
CA LEU A 408 20.47 11.20 -11.86
C LEU A 408 20.95 9.90 -12.51
N TYR A 409 22.09 9.37 -12.05
CA TYR A 409 22.67 8.14 -12.58
C TYR A 409 21.70 6.95 -12.45
N ILE A 410 21.13 6.74 -11.25
CA ILE A 410 20.16 5.67 -10.98
C ILE A 410 18.87 5.86 -11.82
N ILE A 411 18.39 7.11 -11.93
CA ILE A 411 17.19 7.47 -12.69
C ILE A 411 17.31 7.02 -14.16
N VAL A 412 18.43 7.31 -14.82
CA VAL A 412 18.61 7.00 -16.24
C VAL A 412 19.06 5.53 -16.47
N ASP A 413 19.86 4.96 -15.58
CA ASP A 413 20.23 3.53 -15.60
C ASP A 413 18.98 2.63 -15.51
N CYS A 414 17.99 3.00 -14.67
CA CYS A 414 16.70 2.31 -14.61
C CYS A 414 15.89 2.45 -15.91
N ILE A 415 15.82 3.64 -16.51
CA ILE A 415 15.10 3.88 -17.77
C ILE A 415 15.69 3.02 -18.91
N ILE A 416 17.01 3.00 -19.06
CA ILE A 416 17.66 2.33 -20.19
C ILE A 416 17.73 0.80 -19.98
N LYS A 417 17.89 0.32 -18.74
CA LYS A 417 17.73 -1.12 -18.43
C LYS A 417 16.30 -1.61 -18.72
N TYR A 418 15.29 -0.79 -18.45
CA TYR A 418 13.90 -1.11 -18.73
C TYR A 418 13.64 -1.28 -20.23
N PHE A 419 14.02 -0.30 -21.07
CA PHE A 419 13.89 -0.41 -22.53
C PHE A 419 14.63 -1.64 -23.09
N ASN A 420 15.89 -1.85 -22.71
CA ASN A 420 16.67 -3.03 -23.13
C ASN A 420 16.04 -4.36 -22.70
N SER A 421 15.30 -4.40 -21.59
CA SER A 421 14.59 -5.60 -21.14
C SER A 421 13.32 -5.90 -21.95
N ILE A 422 12.61 -4.86 -22.41
CA ILE A 422 11.38 -4.97 -23.22
C ILE A 422 11.67 -5.25 -24.70
N VAL A 423 12.83 -4.85 -25.23
CA VAL A 423 13.27 -5.18 -26.60
C VAL A 423 13.31 -6.71 -26.86
N LYS A 424 13.37 -7.54 -25.81
CA LYS A 424 13.26 -9.01 -25.90
C LYS A 424 11.82 -9.55 -25.98
N LEU A 425 10.79 -8.71 -25.85
CA LEU A 425 9.38 -9.10 -25.72
C LEU A 425 8.49 -8.48 -26.82
N LYS A 426 8.43 -9.20 -27.96
CA LYS A 426 7.50 -9.05 -29.10
C LYS A 426 7.67 -7.81 -30.00
N GLU A 427 7.18 -7.93 -31.24
CA GLU A 427 7.57 -7.05 -32.34
C GLU A 427 6.65 -5.86 -32.61
N GLU A 428 5.37 -5.93 -32.24
CA GLU A 428 4.41 -4.85 -32.51
C GLU A 428 4.60 -3.64 -31.59
N LEU A 429 5.01 -3.87 -30.33
CA LEU A 429 5.36 -2.82 -29.36
C LEU A 429 6.62 -2.01 -29.75
N LYS A 430 7.44 -2.50 -30.70
CA LYS A 430 8.69 -1.84 -31.12
C LYS A 430 8.49 -0.45 -31.73
N LYS A 431 7.29 -0.09 -32.22
CA LYS A 431 7.05 1.20 -32.89
C LYS A 431 6.68 2.33 -31.94
N GLU A 432 5.90 2.06 -30.89
CA GLU A 432 5.48 3.09 -29.93
C GLU A 432 6.60 3.40 -28.93
N PHE A 433 7.22 2.37 -28.33
CA PHE A 433 8.31 2.59 -27.37
C PHE A 433 9.56 3.24 -27.99
N LYS A 434 9.83 3.04 -29.28
CA LYS A 434 10.97 3.71 -29.93
C LYS A 434 10.81 5.24 -29.92
N LYS A 435 9.60 5.73 -30.18
CA LYS A 435 9.27 7.18 -30.14
C LYS A 435 9.41 7.76 -28.73
N GLU A 436 9.22 6.93 -27.71
CA GLU A 436 9.34 7.30 -26.30
C GLU A 436 10.78 7.32 -25.80
N GLU A 437 11.57 6.32 -26.18
CA GLU A 437 13.02 6.27 -25.94
C GLU A 437 13.72 7.47 -26.62
N GLU A 438 13.35 7.76 -27.88
CA GLU A 438 13.82 8.92 -28.63
C GLU A 438 13.49 10.25 -27.91
N SER A 439 12.31 10.38 -27.29
CA SER A 439 11.90 11.58 -26.55
C SER A 439 12.61 11.74 -25.20
N CYS A 440 12.93 10.64 -24.51
CA CYS A 440 13.75 10.69 -23.30
C CYS A 440 15.20 11.09 -23.62
N CYS A 441 15.77 10.55 -24.71
CA CYS A 441 17.10 10.92 -25.17
C CYS A 441 17.17 12.39 -25.61
N GLU A 442 16.12 12.90 -26.29
CA GLU A 442 15.96 14.32 -26.65
C GLU A 442 16.03 15.26 -25.43
N ILE A 443 15.33 14.91 -24.33
CA ILE A 443 15.32 15.72 -23.10
C ILE A 443 16.68 15.69 -22.39
N LEU A 444 17.32 14.52 -22.32
CA LEU A 444 18.65 14.37 -21.74
C LEU A 444 19.71 15.14 -22.55
N PHE A 445 19.64 15.04 -23.88
CA PHE A 445 20.53 15.78 -24.77
C PHE A 445 20.28 17.30 -24.67
N SER A 446 19.02 17.72 -24.64
CA SER A 446 18.62 19.12 -24.39
C SER A 446 19.14 19.67 -23.06
N SER A 447 19.36 18.81 -22.07
CA SER A 447 19.92 19.17 -20.76
C SER A 447 21.44 19.36 -20.81
N ILE A 448 22.15 18.58 -21.64
CA ILE A 448 23.59 18.79 -21.93
C ILE A 448 23.81 20.18 -22.53
N ILE A 449 23.01 20.58 -23.53
CA ILE A 449 23.11 21.91 -24.18
C ILE A 449 23.02 23.05 -23.15
N LYS A 450 22.21 22.84 -22.10
CA LYS A 450 21.93 23.82 -21.04
C LYS A 450 22.91 23.75 -19.87
N GLY A 451 23.92 22.87 -19.95
CA GLY A 451 24.96 22.71 -18.93
C GLY A 451 24.53 21.95 -17.68
N TYR A 452 23.41 21.22 -17.71
CA TYR A 452 22.92 20.47 -16.56
C TYR A 452 23.47 19.04 -16.57
N GLN A 453 24.18 18.67 -15.49
CA GLN A 453 24.62 17.28 -15.21
C GLN A 453 25.38 16.59 -16.37
N VAL A 454 26.15 17.39 -17.12
CA VAL A 454 26.75 16.98 -18.40
C VAL A 454 27.58 15.70 -18.29
N ASN A 455 28.47 15.60 -17.31
CA ASN A 455 29.37 14.46 -17.12
C ASN A 455 28.61 13.13 -16.93
N GLN A 456 27.52 13.16 -16.15
CA GLN A 456 26.66 12.02 -15.89
C GLN A 456 25.88 11.60 -17.14
N ILE A 457 25.25 12.55 -17.84
CA ILE A 457 24.48 12.25 -19.06
C ILE A 457 25.42 11.73 -20.16
N THR A 458 26.59 12.34 -20.32
CA THR A 458 27.68 11.84 -21.19
C THR A 458 28.05 10.39 -20.85
N TYR A 459 28.32 10.07 -19.58
CA TYR A 459 28.66 8.72 -19.14
C TYR A 459 27.56 7.69 -19.45
N LEU A 460 26.29 8.08 -19.28
CA LEU A 460 25.15 7.22 -19.58
C LEU A 460 25.04 6.95 -21.09
N PHE A 461 25.17 7.99 -21.93
CA PHE A 461 25.14 7.83 -23.39
C PHE A 461 26.28 6.90 -23.87
N THR A 462 27.48 7.01 -23.29
CA THR A 462 28.61 6.11 -23.61
C THR A 462 28.44 4.69 -23.09
N GLN A 463 27.91 4.51 -21.87
CA GLN A 463 27.65 3.18 -21.29
C GLN A 463 26.65 2.36 -22.14
N TYR A 464 25.65 3.03 -22.73
CA TYR A 464 24.58 2.38 -23.50
C TYR A 464 24.70 2.55 -25.01
N ASN A 465 25.76 3.21 -25.50
CA ASN A 465 26.02 3.43 -26.93
C ASN A 465 24.86 4.13 -27.66
N ILE A 466 24.25 5.14 -27.00
CA ILE A 466 23.14 5.92 -27.55
C ILE A 466 23.68 6.88 -28.62
N LYS A 467 23.34 6.62 -29.89
CA LYS A 467 23.69 7.50 -31.02
C LYS A 467 22.93 8.82 -30.93
N ILE A 468 23.57 9.92 -31.31
CA ILE A 468 22.93 11.23 -31.40
C ILE A 468 22.30 11.39 -32.79
N GLU A 469 21.01 11.75 -32.80
CA GLU A 469 20.23 11.98 -34.01
C GLU A 469 20.13 13.47 -34.35
N ASP A 470 20.17 13.82 -35.65
CA ASP A 470 20.17 15.22 -36.13
C ASP A 470 19.00 16.07 -35.60
N LYS A 471 17.85 15.43 -35.35
CA LYS A 471 16.64 16.11 -34.84
C LYS A 471 16.82 16.68 -33.42
N TRP A 472 17.75 16.16 -32.62
CA TRP A 472 18.03 16.64 -31.26
C TRP A 472 19.03 17.80 -31.22
N ILE A 473 19.72 18.02 -32.33
CA ILE A 473 20.77 19.05 -32.49
C ILE A 473 20.39 20.15 -33.50
N GLU A 474 19.19 20.07 -34.06
CA GLU A 474 18.67 21.03 -35.02
C GLU A 474 18.65 22.44 -34.39
N ASN A 475 19.41 23.38 -34.98
CA ASN A 475 19.57 24.76 -34.53
C ASN A 475 20.39 24.98 -33.24
N ILE A 476 21.28 24.04 -32.85
CA ILE A 476 22.25 24.27 -31.77
C ILE A 476 23.37 25.22 -32.22
N ASP A 477 23.76 26.14 -31.34
CA ASP A 477 25.05 26.81 -31.40
C ASP A 477 26.17 25.84 -30.96
N VAL A 478 26.87 25.30 -31.97
CA VAL A 478 27.84 24.21 -31.81
C VAL A 478 29.05 24.62 -30.96
N ASP A 479 29.45 25.89 -31.02
CA ASP A 479 30.56 26.42 -30.24
C ASP A 479 30.19 26.45 -28.74
N SER A 480 29.00 26.97 -28.42
CA SER A 480 28.46 26.95 -27.04
C SER A 480 28.28 25.52 -26.49
N PHE A 481 27.89 24.57 -27.34
CA PHE A 481 27.77 23.15 -26.97
C PHE A 481 29.13 22.56 -26.56
N PHE A 482 30.17 22.70 -27.39
CA PHE A 482 31.50 22.17 -27.03
C PHE A 482 32.13 22.88 -25.83
N ILE A 483 31.96 24.20 -25.71
CA ILE A 483 32.37 24.96 -24.52
C ILE A 483 31.69 24.42 -23.25
N THR A 484 30.43 24.02 -23.33
CA THR A 484 29.66 23.48 -22.19
C THR A 484 30.18 22.10 -21.76
N ILE A 485 30.54 21.25 -22.73
CA ILE A 485 31.15 19.94 -22.46
C ILE A 485 32.54 20.10 -21.86
N GLN A 486 33.41 20.93 -22.47
CA GLN A 486 34.78 21.17 -22.01
C GLN A 486 34.83 21.72 -20.56
N LYS A 487 33.87 22.56 -20.16
CA LYS A 487 33.76 23.10 -18.79
C LYS A 487 33.34 22.08 -17.73
N SER A 488 32.91 20.88 -18.11
CA SER A 488 32.19 19.95 -17.22
C SER A 488 33.07 18.85 -16.58
N ASN A 489 34.41 18.98 -16.64
CA ASN A 489 35.38 18.05 -16.02
C ASN A 489 35.12 16.56 -16.31
N ILE A 490 34.78 16.25 -17.56
CA ILE A 490 34.50 14.88 -18.02
C ILE A 490 35.81 14.08 -18.11
N PRO A 491 35.88 12.84 -17.59
CA PRO A 491 37.06 12.00 -17.75
C PRO A 491 37.42 11.79 -19.24
N THR A 492 38.68 11.97 -19.61
CA THR A 492 39.17 12.00 -21.00
C THR A 492 38.68 10.82 -21.84
N ILE A 493 38.73 9.59 -21.31
CA ILE A 493 38.28 8.40 -22.04
C ILE A 493 36.75 8.36 -22.26
N GLN A 494 35.96 8.98 -21.38
CA GLN A 494 34.51 9.10 -21.55
C GLN A 494 34.17 10.23 -22.53
N LEU A 495 34.93 11.33 -22.51
CA LEU A 495 34.80 12.43 -23.47
C LEU A 495 35.03 11.93 -24.90
N ILE A 496 36.11 11.18 -25.16
CA ILE A 496 36.39 10.60 -26.48
C ILE A 496 35.25 9.68 -26.93
N LYS A 497 34.81 8.77 -26.06
CA LYS A 497 33.69 7.85 -26.36
C LYS A 497 32.39 8.58 -26.67
N PHE A 498 32.11 9.68 -25.98
CA PHE A 498 30.91 10.47 -26.22
C PHE A 498 31.02 11.23 -27.54
N TYR A 499 32.19 11.77 -27.87
CA TYR A 499 32.44 12.39 -29.16
C TYR A 499 32.34 11.39 -30.32
N THR A 500 32.72 10.12 -30.11
CA THR A 500 32.43 9.04 -31.07
C THR A 500 30.93 8.85 -31.32
N LEU A 501 30.06 9.08 -30.32
CA LEU A 501 28.60 9.05 -30.49
C LEU A 501 28.04 10.26 -31.23
N LEU A 502 28.77 11.39 -31.27
CA LEU A 502 28.38 12.57 -32.05
C LEU A 502 28.68 12.39 -33.54
N LEU A 503 29.63 11.51 -33.92
CA LEU A 503 29.95 11.23 -35.32
C LEU A 503 28.79 10.63 -36.13
N SER A 504 27.75 10.11 -35.47
CA SER A 504 26.53 9.66 -36.15
C SER A 504 25.70 10.78 -36.78
N SER A 505 25.99 12.04 -36.45
CA SER A 505 25.35 13.22 -37.02
C SER A 505 26.21 13.90 -38.10
N PRO A 506 25.69 14.04 -39.34
CA PRO A 506 26.25 14.90 -40.38
C PRO A 506 26.44 16.38 -40.00
N LEU A 507 25.68 16.92 -39.05
CA LEU A 507 25.81 18.31 -38.61
C LEU A 507 27.01 18.52 -37.68
N LEU A 508 27.45 17.48 -36.96
CA LEU A 508 28.54 17.53 -36.00
C LEU A 508 29.83 16.87 -36.47
N ASN A 509 29.76 15.82 -37.29
CA ASN A 509 30.96 15.05 -37.69
C ASN A 509 31.95 15.85 -38.54
N ASN A 510 31.47 16.84 -39.31
CA ASN A 510 32.29 17.78 -40.07
C ASN A 510 32.68 19.04 -39.27
N ASN A 511 32.46 19.09 -37.95
CA ASN A 511 32.81 20.25 -37.14
C ASN A 511 34.30 20.23 -36.73
N ILE A 512 35.04 21.27 -37.12
CA ILE A 512 36.48 21.37 -36.84
C ILE A 512 36.81 21.43 -35.34
N ILE A 513 35.95 21.99 -34.49
CA ILE A 513 36.19 22.10 -33.04
C ILE A 513 36.08 20.72 -32.36
N LEU A 514 35.11 19.89 -32.78
CA LEU A 514 34.98 18.50 -32.35
C LEU A 514 36.29 17.74 -32.59
N LEU A 515 36.77 17.80 -33.84
CA LEU A 515 37.95 17.04 -34.27
C LEU A 515 39.25 17.62 -33.66
N ASN A 516 39.40 18.95 -33.62
CA ASN A 516 40.51 19.63 -32.92
C ASN A 516 40.60 19.19 -31.46
N THR A 517 39.46 19.14 -30.75
CA THR A 517 39.45 18.76 -29.31
C THR A 517 39.97 17.34 -29.12
N ILE A 518 39.65 16.39 -30.01
CA ILE A 518 40.21 15.03 -29.94
C ILE A 518 41.68 15.01 -30.34
N PHE A 519 42.07 15.78 -31.35
CA PHE A 519 43.46 15.88 -31.80
C PHE A 519 44.38 16.48 -30.73
N GLU A 520 43.95 17.51 -30.00
CA GLU A 520 44.68 18.10 -28.86
C GLU A 520 44.85 17.10 -27.69
N ILE A 521 43.88 16.21 -27.47
CA ILE A 521 43.96 15.14 -26.46
C ILE A 521 45.00 14.06 -26.84
N ASN A 522 45.44 14.00 -28.10
CA ASN A 522 46.39 12.99 -28.60
C ASN A 522 47.81 13.10 -27.99
N ASP A 523 48.14 14.18 -27.28
CA ASP A 523 49.38 14.24 -26.51
C ASP A 523 49.38 13.41 -25.22
N ASN A 524 48.26 12.76 -24.89
CA ASN A 524 48.18 11.78 -23.82
C ASN A 524 49.01 10.51 -24.12
N SER A 525 49.79 10.05 -23.14
CA SER A 525 50.64 8.85 -23.24
C SER A 525 49.95 7.53 -22.81
N ASP A 526 48.70 7.58 -22.37
CA ASP A 526 47.93 6.39 -21.98
C ASP A 526 47.45 5.63 -23.23
N VAL A 527 47.93 4.39 -23.38
CA VAL A 527 47.60 3.49 -24.50
C VAL A 527 46.10 3.23 -24.62
N SER A 528 45.34 3.24 -23.52
CA SER A 528 43.89 3.05 -23.55
C SER A 528 43.17 4.26 -24.14
N ILE A 529 43.66 5.47 -23.87
CA ILE A 529 43.16 6.72 -24.44
C ILE A 529 43.53 6.80 -25.92
N GLN A 530 44.80 6.55 -26.27
CA GLN A 530 45.27 6.52 -27.66
C GLN A 530 44.50 5.52 -28.53
N LYS A 531 44.15 4.35 -27.99
CA LYS A 531 43.32 3.35 -28.70
C LYS A 531 41.92 3.88 -29.03
N GLU A 532 41.29 4.60 -28.11
CA GLU A 532 39.96 5.21 -28.36
C GLU A 532 40.07 6.41 -29.32
N ILE A 533 41.19 7.14 -29.36
CA ILE A 533 41.46 8.18 -30.36
C ILE A 533 41.59 7.57 -31.76
N ILE A 534 42.32 6.47 -31.93
CA ILE A 534 42.38 5.74 -33.21
C ILE A 534 40.98 5.28 -33.63
N ASN A 535 40.20 4.72 -32.71
CA ASN A 535 38.83 4.28 -32.96
C ASN A 535 37.91 5.45 -33.40
N PHE A 536 38.03 6.62 -32.74
CA PHE A 536 37.33 7.85 -33.14
C PHE A 536 37.70 8.27 -34.58
N PHE A 537 38.98 8.33 -34.92
CA PHE A 537 39.41 8.75 -36.26
C PHE A 537 39.10 7.72 -37.35
N ILE A 538 39.12 6.42 -37.05
CA ILE A 538 38.59 5.37 -37.94
C ILE A 538 37.14 5.67 -38.31
N LEU A 539 36.30 5.94 -37.30
CA LEU A 539 34.88 6.23 -37.51
C LEU A 539 34.67 7.58 -38.22
N ALA A 540 35.50 8.59 -37.94
CA ALA A 540 35.42 9.88 -38.64
C ALA A 540 35.75 9.74 -40.14
N ILE A 541 36.79 8.98 -40.50
CA ILE A 541 37.18 8.69 -41.90
C ILE A 541 36.10 7.87 -42.64
N GLN A 542 35.37 7.01 -41.92
CA GLN A 542 34.21 6.28 -42.47
C GLN A 542 32.95 7.16 -42.65
N THR A 543 33.00 8.43 -42.27
CA THR A 543 31.95 9.43 -42.50
C THR A 543 32.44 10.54 -43.45
N ALA A 544 31.69 11.63 -43.59
CA ALA A 544 32.04 12.74 -44.48
C ALA A 544 33.27 13.57 -44.02
N ALA A 545 33.81 13.31 -42.83
CA ALA A 545 34.86 14.12 -42.22
C ALA A 545 36.26 13.92 -42.82
N ILE A 546 36.46 12.94 -43.71
CA ILE A 546 37.77 12.62 -44.29
C ILE A 546 38.45 13.81 -44.97
N ASP A 547 37.72 14.58 -45.78
CA ASP A 547 38.30 15.72 -46.50
C ASP A 547 38.78 16.81 -45.54
N LEU A 548 38.06 17.03 -44.42
CA LEU A 548 38.47 17.98 -43.39
C LEU A 548 39.70 17.51 -42.61
N ILE A 549 39.84 16.20 -42.35
CA ILE A 549 41.03 15.62 -41.71
C ILE A 549 42.28 15.78 -42.61
N ASP A 550 42.09 15.74 -43.94
CA ASP A 550 43.15 15.92 -44.93
C ASP A 550 43.53 17.36 -45.19
N ASP A 551 42.55 18.27 -45.24
CA ASP A 551 42.78 19.72 -45.37
C ASP A 551 43.56 20.28 -44.16
N LEU A 552 43.58 19.54 -43.05
CA LEU A 552 44.35 19.82 -41.83
C LEU A 552 45.66 19.01 -41.74
N ASP A 553 45.97 18.18 -42.75
CA ASP A 553 47.16 17.31 -42.89
C ASP A 553 47.46 16.42 -41.65
N TRP A 554 46.43 16.06 -40.86
CA TRP A 554 46.61 15.35 -39.59
C TRP A 554 47.03 13.89 -39.71
N ILE A 555 46.76 13.25 -40.86
CA ILE A 555 47.03 11.83 -41.09
C ILE A 555 48.50 11.47 -40.83
N ASP A 556 49.44 12.32 -41.26
CA ASP A 556 50.88 12.08 -41.07
C ASP A 556 51.30 12.22 -39.60
N PHE A 557 50.67 13.13 -38.84
CA PHE A 557 50.90 13.29 -37.41
C PHE A 557 50.34 12.12 -36.60
N LEU A 558 49.08 11.74 -36.86
CA LEU A 558 48.42 10.60 -36.21
C LEU A 558 49.22 9.31 -36.45
N PHE A 559 49.63 9.06 -37.69
CA PHE A 559 50.49 7.94 -38.04
C PHE A 559 51.83 7.98 -37.30
N THR A 560 52.55 9.11 -37.33
CA THR A 560 53.86 9.24 -36.67
C THR A 560 53.76 9.04 -35.16
N LYS A 561 52.67 9.51 -34.52
CA LYS A 561 52.40 9.29 -33.10
C LYS A 561 52.17 7.80 -32.79
N PHE A 562 51.19 7.17 -33.46
CA PHE A 562 50.77 5.81 -33.12
C PHE A 562 51.73 4.73 -33.59
N SER A 563 52.46 4.93 -34.69
CA SER A 563 53.46 3.96 -35.20
C SER A 563 54.63 3.75 -34.24
N SER A 564 54.84 4.68 -33.30
CA SER A 564 55.84 4.56 -32.24
C SER A 564 55.40 3.69 -31.05
N VAL A 565 54.13 3.24 -31.01
CA VAL A 565 53.52 2.52 -29.88
C VAL A 565 53.13 1.09 -30.29
N PRO A 566 53.96 0.07 -30.03
CA PRO A 566 53.75 -1.29 -30.56
C PRO A 566 52.39 -1.92 -30.25
N GLN A 567 51.79 -1.57 -29.11
CA GLN A 567 50.48 -2.07 -28.67
C GLN A 567 49.30 -1.57 -29.53
N LEU A 568 49.50 -0.54 -30.34
CA LEU A 568 48.48 0.07 -31.20
C LEU A 568 48.62 -0.32 -32.68
N ASN A 569 49.67 -1.05 -33.04
CA ASN A 569 50.00 -1.36 -34.44
C ASN A 569 48.84 -2.01 -35.22
N GLN A 570 48.04 -2.88 -34.59
CA GLN A 570 46.90 -3.51 -35.27
C GLN A 570 45.79 -2.49 -35.57
N GLN A 571 45.42 -1.63 -34.62
CA GLN A 571 44.42 -0.58 -34.83
C GLN A 571 44.92 0.48 -35.83
N LEU A 572 46.23 0.76 -35.82
CA LEU A 572 46.85 1.65 -36.80
C LEU A 572 46.84 1.06 -38.21
N ILE A 573 47.12 -0.23 -38.38
CA ILE A 573 46.97 -0.92 -39.68
C ILE A 573 45.51 -0.81 -40.17
N GLN A 574 44.54 -1.10 -39.30
CA GLN A 574 43.12 -0.97 -39.63
C GLN A 574 42.75 0.46 -40.08
N PHE A 575 43.22 1.47 -39.35
CA PHE A 575 43.06 2.89 -39.70
C PHE A 575 43.67 3.22 -41.08
N LEU A 576 44.89 2.77 -41.35
CA LEU A 576 45.60 3.01 -42.61
C LEU A 576 44.91 2.34 -43.79
N THR A 577 44.41 1.11 -43.63
CA THR A 577 43.64 0.40 -44.67
C THR A 577 42.35 1.15 -45.00
N ILE A 578 41.57 1.50 -43.97
CA ILE A 578 40.28 2.21 -44.13
C ILE A 578 40.50 3.58 -44.79
N TYR A 579 41.53 4.32 -44.37
CA TYR A 579 41.89 5.57 -45.03
C TYR A 579 42.26 5.33 -46.50
N ASN A 580 43.16 4.40 -46.81
CA ASN A 580 43.64 4.19 -48.18
C ASN A 580 42.52 3.79 -49.15
N HIS A 581 41.52 3.05 -48.67
CA HIS A 581 40.31 2.71 -49.46
C HIS A 581 39.40 3.91 -49.70
N ALA A 582 39.30 4.84 -48.74
CA ALA A 582 38.52 6.05 -48.89
C ALA A 582 39.25 7.13 -49.72
N LYS A 583 40.58 7.24 -49.58
CA LYS A 583 41.43 8.18 -50.31
C LYS A 583 42.87 7.65 -50.43
N PRO A 584 43.41 7.45 -51.65
CA PRO A 584 44.76 6.92 -51.83
C PRO A 584 45.85 7.79 -51.19
N PHE A 585 46.87 7.17 -50.59
CA PHE A 585 47.98 7.90 -49.97
C PHE A 585 48.79 8.76 -50.98
N LYS A 586 49.12 10.00 -50.56
CA LYS A 586 50.15 10.84 -51.22
C LYS A 586 51.49 10.08 -51.20
N ASN A 587 52.30 10.14 -52.27
CA ASN A 587 53.51 9.31 -52.45
C ASN A 587 54.49 9.33 -51.26
N GLU A 588 54.73 10.49 -50.64
CA GLU A 588 55.64 10.59 -49.49
C GLU A 588 55.11 9.85 -48.26
N PHE A 589 53.80 9.97 -47.99
CA PHE A 589 53.15 9.25 -46.91
C PHE A 589 53.05 7.74 -47.21
N LYS A 590 52.76 7.37 -48.47
CA LYS A 590 52.76 5.98 -48.96
C LYS A 590 54.09 5.28 -48.65
N LEU A 591 55.22 5.96 -48.85
CA LEU A 591 56.55 5.43 -48.52
C LEU A 591 56.79 5.29 -47.00
N LYS A 592 56.34 6.25 -46.17
CA LYS A 592 56.43 6.13 -44.70
C LYS A 592 55.63 4.92 -44.20
N VAL A 593 54.41 4.74 -44.69
CA VAL A 593 53.53 3.62 -44.34
C VAL A 593 54.14 2.29 -44.79
N LEU A 594 54.61 2.19 -46.03
CA LEU A 594 55.28 0.98 -46.54
C LEU A 594 56.51 0.60 -45.68
N ASN A 595 57.34 1.56 -45.29
CA ASN A 595 58.49 1.30 -44.40
C ASN A 595 58.04 0.76 -43.04
N PHE A 596 57.02 1.36 -42.42
CA PHE A 596 56.45 0.89 -41.16
C PHE A 596 55.89 -0.53 -41.26
N LEU A 597 55.04 -0.81 -42.27
CA LEU A 597 54.46 -2.13 -42.48
C LEU A 597 55.54 -3.19 -42.75
N THR A 598 56.57 -2.85 -43.53
CA THR A 598 57.71 -3.74 -43.80
C THR A 598 58.46 -4.10 -42.52
N LEU A 599 58.69 -3.13 -41.62
CA LEU A 599 59.31 -3.38 -40.30
C LEU A 599 58.44 -4.25 -39.37
N LEU A 600 57.13 -4.32 -39.60
CA LEU A 600 56.22 -5.19 -38.84
C LEU A 600 56.13 -6.62 -39.35
N LEU A 601 56.53 -6.91 -40.60
CA LEU A 601 56.50 -8.29 -41.14
C LEU A 601 57.35 -9.28 -40.33
N ASP A 602 58.41 -8.80 -39.68
CA ASP A 602 59.29 -9.60 -38.82
C ASP A 602 58.67 -9.93 -37.44
N THR A 603 57.57 -9.26 -37.04
CA THR A 603 57.02 -9.35 -35.68
C THR A 603 55.51 -9.54 -35.56
N ASN A 604 54.71 -9.18 -36.58
CA ASN A 604 53.25 -9.15 -36.47
C ASN A 604 52.57 -9.44 -37.83
N GLN A 605 52.50 -10.72 -38.21
CA GLN A 605 52.00 -11.18 -39.51
C GLN A 605 50.47 -11.31 -39.54
N THR A 606 49.75 -10.18 -39.62
CA THR A 606 48.30 -10.18 -39.88
C THR A 606 48.00 -10.13 -41.38
N GLU A 607 46.91 -10.77 -41.79
CA GLU A 607 46.44 -10.79 -43.20
C GLU A 607 46.18 -9.36 -43.73
N GLU A 608 45.64 -8.49 -42.88
CA GLU A 608 45.41 -7.07 -43.17
C GLU A 608 46.72 -6.31 -43.48
N CYS A 609 47.82 -6.63 -42.78
CA CYS A 609 49.13 -6.01 -43.03
C CYS A 609 49.67 -6.40 -44.42
N CYS A 610 49.61 -7.69 -44.75
CA CYS A 610 50.04 -8.20 -46.06
C CYS A 610 49.15 -7.71 -47.21
N SER A 611 47.84 -7.59 -47.00
CA SER A 611 46.90 -7.00 -47.97
C SER A 611 47.28 -5.54 -48.25
N LEU A 612 47.44 -4.73 -47.20
CA LEU A 612 47.77 -3.32 -47.35
C LEU A 612 49.14 -3.12 -48.01
N ILE A 613 50.17 -3.91 -47.68
CA ILE A 613 51.46 -3.86 -48.39
C ILE A 613 51.27 -4.18 -49.88
N THR A 614 50.44 -5.17 -50.22
CA THR A 614 50.18 -5.55 -51.63
C THR A 614 49.44 -4.44 -52.38
N GLU A 615 48.40 -3.87 -51.78
CA GLU A 615 47.64 -2.74 -52.33
C GLU A 615 48.49 -1.49 -52.52
N LEU A 616 49.45 -1.23 -51.62
CA LEU A 616 50.38 -0.10 -51.70
C LEU A 616 51.63 -0.38 -52.54
N SER A 617 51.94 -1.63 -52.86
CA SER A 617 53.06 -1.95 -53.78
C SER A 617 52.63 -1.86 -55.25
N ASN A 618 51.33 -1.91 -55.50
CA ASN A 618 50.70 -1.55 -56.77
C ASN A 618 50.47 -0.02 -56.89
#